data_AF-A0A1U8NIP7-F1
#
_entry.id   AF-A0A1U8NIP7-F1
#
_cell.length_a   1.000
_cell.length_b   1.000
_cell.length_c   1.000
_cell.angle_alpha   90.00
_cell.angle_beta   90.00
_cell.angle_gamma   90.00
#
_symmetry.space_group_name_H-M   'P 1'
#
loop_
_entity.id
_entity.type
_entity.pdbx_description
1 polymer ?
#
loop_
_entity_poly.entity_id
_entity_poly.type
_entity_poly.pdbx_seq_one_letter_code
_entity_poly.pdbx_strand_id
1 'polypeptide(L)'
;MVHFVIHLPREAIIGGPVFYRWMYPIERFLSKLKSYCRNKRYPEGSIAEGYLAEECMTFCSRYLDVETRLNRPSRNAGLNDPNLDKTYLFQSYGEPIGKVEIVELDDRSWI
;
A
#
# COMPACT_ATOMS: atom_id res chain seq x y z
N MET A 1 21.60 21.14 -13.02
CA MET A 1 20.73 20.07 -12.45
C MET A 1 21.46 18.74 -12.22
N VAL A 2 22.79 18.73 -12.04
CA VAL A 2 23.57 17.46 -11.95
C VAL A 2 23.72 16.97 -10.51
N HIS A 3 23.67 17.86 -9.52
CA HIS A 3 23.81 17.51 -8.11
C HIS A 3 22.60 16.75 -7.53
N PHE A 4 21.40 16.94 -8.08
CA PHE A 4 20.17 16.31 -7.54
C PHE A 4 20.22 14.77 -7.65
N VAL A 5 20.76 14.24 -8.75
CA VAL A 5 20.88 12.79 -8.98
C VAL A 5 21.93 12.15 -8.08
N ILE A 6 22.97 12.88 -7.69
CA ILE A 6 24.07 12.39 -6.84
C ILE A 6 23.65 12.35 -5.36
N HIS A 7 22.78 13.27 -4.91
CA HIS A 7 22.34 13.33 -3.52
C HIS A 7 21.15 12.42 -3.21
N LEU A 8 20.35 12.03 -4.22
CA LEU A 8 19.18 11.16 -4.05
C LEU A 8 19.48 9.83 -3.33
N PRO A 9 20.55 9.08 -3.68
CA PRO A 9 20.88 7.83 -3.00
C PRO A 9 21.25 8.05 -1.53
N ARG A 10 22.01 9.12 -1.24
CA ARG A 10 22.41 9.49 0.13
C ARG A 10 21.18 9.86 0.96
N GLU A 11 20.27 10.64 0.39
CA GLU A 11 19.02 11.04 1.04
C GLU A 11 18.05 9.87 1.24
N ALA A 12 18.00 8.91 0.31
CA ALA A 12 17.20 7.70 0.45
C ALA A 12 17.76 6.76 1.54
N ILE A 13 19.09 6.67 1.67
CA ILE A 13 19.74 5.91 2.74
C ILE A 13 19.47 6.55 4.12
N ILE A 14 19.58 7.88 4.23
CA ILE A 14 19.36 8.60 5.49
C ILE A 14 17.87 8.64 5.87
N GLY A 15 17.01 8.92 4.89
CA GLY A 15 15.57 9.06 5.08
C GLY A 15 14.83 7.73 5.21
N GLY A 16 15.50 6.62 4.91
CA GLY A 16 14.87 5.31 4.78
C GLY A 16 13.87 5.28 3.61
N PRO A 17 13.10 4.19 3.50
CA PRO A 17 12.08 4.07 2.49
C PRO A 17 11.13 5.28 2.50
N VAL A 18 10.90 5.84 1.31
CA VAL A 18 10.10 7.05 1.08
C VAL A 18 8.72 7.00 1.76
N PHE A 19 8.15 5.81 1.90
CA PHE A 19 6.84 5.61 2.52
C PHE A 19 6.76 6.04 4.00
N TYR A 20 7.86 5.98 4.76
CA TYR A 20 7.88 6.45 6.15
C TYR A 20 7.92 7.98 6.27
N ARG A 21 8.30 8.69 5.21
CA ARG A 21 8.36 10.17 5.16
C ARG A 21 7.10 10.79 4.56
N TRP A 22 6.21 9.98 4.00
CA TRP A 22 4.99 10.46 3.39
C TRP A 22 3.92 10.69 4.46
N MET A 23 3.24 11.82 4.40
CA MET A 23 2.08 12.11 5.26
C MET A 23 0.85 11.28 4.88
N TYR A 24 0.86 10.70 3.67
CA TYR A 24 -0.28 9.97 3.11
C TYR A 24 -0.88 8.89 4.04
N PRO A 25 -0.09 8.02 4.72
CA PRO A 25 -0.66 7.05 5.67
C PRO A 25 -1.39 7.70 6.85
N ILE A 26 -0.83 8.81 7.37
CA ILE A 26 -1.42 9.57 8.48
C ILE A 26 -2.72 10.23 8.04
N GLU A 27 -2.71 10.91 6.90
CA GLU A 27 -3.89 11.57 6.33
C GLU A 27 -5.01 10.57 6.03
N ARG A 28 -4.66 9.39 5.48
CA ARG A 28 -5.62 8.32 5.22
C ARG A 28 -6.24 7.78 6.51
N PHE A 29 -5.45 7.63 7.56
CA PHE A 29 -5.95 7.23 8.88
C PHE A 29 -6.92 8.28 9.46
N LEU A 30 -6.54 9.55 9.44
CA LEU A 30 -7.40 10.64 9.90
C LEU A 30 -8.70 10.75 9.09
N SER A 31 -8.64 10.53 7.77
CA SER A 31 -9.83 10.48 6.92
C SER A 31 -10.76 9.33 7.32
N LYS A 32 -10.23 8.17 7.71
CA LYS A 32 -11.02 7.04 8.22
C LYS A 32 -11.70 7.42 9.54
N LEU A 33 -10.98 7.97 10.50
CA LEU A 33 -11.56 8.42 11.78
C LEU A 33 -12.65 9.48 11.59
N LYS A 34 -12.44 10.42 10.67
CA LYS A 34 -13.44 11.44 10.32
C LYS A 34 -14.76 10.83 9.85
N SER A 35 -14.72 9.68 9.17
CA SER A 35 -15.93 8.96 8.74
C SER A 35 -16.74 8.36 9.90
N TYR A 36 -16.11 8.17 11.07
CA TYR A 36 -16.79 7.66 12.28
C TYR A 36 -17.44 8.75 13.11
N CYS A 37 -17.07 10.02 12.94
CA CYS A 37 -17.66 11.17 13.61
C CYS A 37 -19.07 11.52 13.10
N ARG A 38 -20.04 10.60 13.26
CA ARG A 38 -21.47 10.82 12.97
C ARG A 38 -22.12 11.79 13.97
N ASN A 39 -21.74 11.71 15.24
CA ASN A 39 -22.23 12.61 16.29
C ASN A 39 -21.18 13.69 16.63
N LYS A 40 -21.39 14.91 16.15
CA LYS A 40 -20.49 16.05 16.40
C LYS A 40 -20.49 16.54 17.85
N ARG A 41 -21.52 16.21 18.64
CA ARG A 41 -21.60 16.60 20.06
C ARG A 41 -20.63 15.81 20.93
N TYR A 42 -20.34 14.57 20.55
CA TYR A 42 -19.44 13.67 21.25
C TYR A 42 -18.55 12.93 20.22
N PRO A 43 -17.53 13.61 19.67
CA PRO A 43 -16.74 13.07 18.57
C PRO A 43 -15.97 11.80 18.96
N GLU A 44 -15.40 11.75 20.17
CA GLU A 44 -14.66 10.60 20.68
C GLU A 44 -15.54 9.36 20.83
N GLY A 45 -16.74 9.53 21.42
CA GLY A 45 -17.72 8.45 21.54
C GLY A 45 -18.20 7.95 20.18
N SER A 46 -18.45 8.87 19.23
CA SER A 46 -18.83 8.52 17.87
C SER A 46 -17.74 7.73 17.14
N ILE A 47 -16.46 8.07 17.35
CA ILE A 47 -15.33 7.32 16.80
C ILE A 47 -15.27 5.92 17.41
N ALA A 48 -15.38 5.81 18.74
CA ALA A 48 -15.33 4.52 19.44
C ALA A 48 -16.45 3.58 18.99
N GLU A 49 -17.68 4.09 18.84
CA GLU A 49 -18.82 3.32 18.31
C GLU A 49 -18.59 2.88 16.86
N GLY A 50 -18.13 3.78 16.00
CA GLY A 50 -17.83 3.45 14.60
C GLY A 50 -16.73 2.39 14.46
N TYR A 51 -15.70 2.49 15.30
CA TYR A 51 -14.62 1.50 15.36
C TYR A 51 -15.12 0.13 15.84
N LEU A 52 -15.91 0.10 16.93
CA LEU A 52 -16.50 -1.12 17.45
C LEU A 52 -17.37 -1.83 16.40
N ALA A 53 -18.19 -1.06 15.67
CA ALA A 53 -19.02 -1.61 14.59
C ALA A 53 -18.16 -2.20 13.46
N GLU A 54 -17.08 -1.54 13.04
CA GLU A 54 -16.16 -2.08 12.02
C GLU A 54 -15.50 -3.38 12.48
N GLU A 55 -15.03 -3.45 13.72
CA GLU A 55 -14.43 -4.66 14.30
C GLU A 55 -15.43 -5.81 14.38
N CYS A 56 -16.66 -5.56 14.85
CA CYS A 56 -17.72 -6.55 14.88
C CYS A 56 -18.05 -7.09 13.47
N MET A 57 -18.17 -6.20 12.47
CA MET A 57 -18.41 -6.62 11.09
C MET A 57 -17.24 -7.42 10.51
N THR A 58 -16.02 -7.00 10.82
CA THR A 58 -14.79 -7.71 10.43
C THR A 58 -14.75 -9.10 11.05
N PHE A 59 -15.09 -9.22 12.33
CA PHE A 59 -15.19 -10.51 13.01
C PHE A 59 -16.26 -11.39 12.35
N CYS A 60 -17.48 -10.90 12.18
CA CYS A 60 -18.56 -11.63 11.51
C CYS A 60 -18.16 -12.07 10.10
N SER A 61 -17.44 -11.24 9.35
CA SER A 61 -16.98 -11.59 7.99
C SER A 61 -16.01 -12.76 7.91
N ARG A 62 -15.33 -13.10 9.01
CA ARG A 62 -14.45 -14.28 9.06
C ARG A 62 -15.23 -15.57 9.28
N TYR A 63 -16.40 -15.49 9.88
CA TYR A 63 -17.27 -16.65 10.14
C TYR A 63 -18.31 -16.84 9.05
N LEU A 64 -18.80 -15.74 8.46
CA LEU A 64 -19.71 -15.78 7.33
C LEU A 64 -18.88 -15.96 6.05
N ASP A 65 -19.14 -17.01 5.28
CA ASP A 65 -18.48 -17.27 4.00
C ASP A 65 -18.99 -16.32 2.91
N VAL A 66 -18.67 -15.03 3.07
CA VAL A 66 -19.09 -13.93 2.20
C VAL A 66 -17.86 -13.20 1.70
N GLU A 67 -17.88 -12.84 0.42
CA GLU A 67 -16.80 -12.06 -0.17
C GLU A 67 -16.72 -10.67 0.48
N THR A 68 -15.63 -10.40 1.19
CA THR A 68 -15.37 -9.11 1.82
C THR A 68 -14.05 -8.53 1.34
N ARG A 69 -13.82 -7.23 1.62
CA ARG A 69 -12.55 -6.55 1.30
C ARG A 69 -11.31 -7.28 1.82
N LEU A 70 -11.46 -8.09 2.87
CA LEU A 70 -10.36 -8.81 3.52
C LEU A 70 -10.02 -10.13 2.82
N ASN A 71 -11.00 -10.78 2.19
CA ASN A 71 -10.82 -12.07 1.50
C ASN A 71 -10.63 -11.89 -0.01
N ARG A 72 -10.76 -10.66 -0.53
CA ARG A 72 -10.52 -10.41 -1.96
C ARG A 72 -9.05 -10.68 -2.31
N PRO A 73 -8.77 -11.39 -3.41
CA PRO A 73 -7.41 -11.58 -3.88
C PRO A 73 -6.75 -10.21 -4.07
N SER A 74 -5.44 -10.15 -3.81
CA SER A 74 -4.68 -8.92 -4.02
C SER A 74 -4.88 -8.47 -5.48
N ARG A 75 -4.80 -7.17 -5.73
CA ARG A 75 -4.91 -6.66 -7.11
C ARG A 75 -3.92 -7.35 -8.04
N ASN A 76 -2.78 -7.81 -7.52
CA ASN A 76 -1.70 -8.45 -8.28
C ASN A 76 -1.67 -9.99 -8.15
N ALA A 77 -2.78 -10.64 -7.80
CA ALA A 77 -2.81 -12.08 -7.48
C ALA A 77 -2.42 -13.02 -8.64
N GLY A 78 -2.28 -12.50 -9.87
CA GLY A 78 -1.92 -13.27 -11.06
C GLY A 78 -0.43 -13.55 -11.25
N LEU A 79 0.46 -12.98 -10.44
CA LEU A 79 1.92 -13.08 -10.61
C LEU A 79 2.56 -13.96 -9.52
N ASN A 80 2.15 -15.23 -9.49
CA ASN A 80 2.75 -16.26 -8.63
C ASN A 80 4.01 -16.87 -9.28
N ASP A 81 4.90 -16.04 -9.83
CA ASP A 81 6.17 -16.54 -10.36
C ASP A 81 7.20 -16.69 -9.24
N PRO A 82 7.67 -17.92 -8.93
CA PRO A 82 8.62 -18.15 -7.84
C PRO A 82 10.02 -17.55 -8.11
N ASN A 83 10.29 -17.09 -9.33
CA ASN A 83 11.56 -16.44 -9.69
C ASN A 83 11.56 -14.92 -9.41
N LEU A 84 10.40 -14.34 -9.11
CA LEU A 84 10.18 -12.89 -9.00
C LEU A 84 10.77 -12.29 -7.70
N ASP A 85 10.81 -13.08 -6.63
CA ASP A 85 11.40 -12.73 -5.33
C ASP A 85 12.92 -12.43 -5.44
N LYS A 86 13.58 -12.92 -6.50
CA LYS A 86 15.00 -12.65 -6.76
C LYS A 86 15.21 -11.40 -7.62
N THR A 87 14.20 -10.97 -8.36
CA THR A 87 14.29 -9.89 -9.35
C THR A 87 13.98 -8.53 -8.74
N TYR A 88 13.08 -8.46 -7.75
CA TYR A 88 12.68 -7.22 -7.10
C TYR A 88 13.22 -7.12 -5.68
N LEU A 89 13.88 -5.99 -5.38
CA LEU A 89 14.41 -5.69 -4.04
C LEU A 89 13.29 -5.58 -2.97
N PHE A 90 12.05 -5.33 -3.41
CA PHE A 90 10.86 -5.26 -2.57
C PHE A 90 9.77 -6.14 -3.20
N GLN A 91 9.03 -6.90 -2.38
CA GLN A 91 7.88 -7.75 -2.78
C GLN A 91 6.64 -6.93 -3.24
N SER A 92 6.88 -5.82 -3.94
CA SER A 92 5.88 -4.89 -4.43
C SER A 92 6.10 -4.67 -5.92
N TYR A 93 5.84 -5.68 -6.73
CA TYR A 93 5.76 -5.50 -8.17
C TYR A 93 4.41 -4.85 -8.54
N GLY A 94 4.40 -4.00 -9.55
CA GLY A 94 3.18 -3.43 -10.11
C GLY A 94 2.57 -4.40 -11.13
N GLU A 95 1.24 -4.39 -11.26
CA GLU A 95 0.61 -5.03 -12.42
C GLU A 95 0.80 -4.17 -13.67
N PRO A 96 1.42 -4.71 -14.72
CA PRO A 96 1.53 -3.99 -15.98
C PRO A 96 0.14 -3.88 -16.62
N ILE A 97 -0.25 -2.65 -16.95
CA ILE A 97 -1.47 -2.40 -17.74
C ILE A 97 -1.10 -2.56 -19.22
N GLY A 98 -1.52 -3.67 -19.82
CA GLY A 98 -1.33 -3.96 -21.25
C GLY A 98 -0.37 -5.11 -21.54
N LYS A 99 0.12 -5.21 -22.78
CA LYS A 99 1.06 -6.26 -23.20
C LYS A 99 2.40 -6.07 -22.47
N VAL A 100 2.85 -7.11 -21.78
CA VAL A 100 4.13 -7.13 -21.06
C VAL A 100 5.23 -7.59 -22.01
N GLU A 101 6.21 -6.74 -22.27
CA GLU A 101 7.49 -7.14 -22.85
C GLU A 101 8.56 -6.99 -21.78
N ILE A 102 9.10 -8.14 -21.35
CA ILE A 102 10.21 -8.19 -20.40
C ILE A 102 11.49 -8.04 -21.23
N VAL A 103 12.18 -6.92 -21.04
CA VAL A 103 13.48 -6.68 -21.67
C VAL A 103 14.54 -6.76 -20.59
N GLU A 104 15.47 -7.69 -20.76
CA GLU A 104 16.69 -7.72 -19.95
C GLU A 104 17.63 -6.62 -20.45
N LEU A 105 17.91 -5.65 -19.58
CA LEU A 105 18.83 -4.56 -19.86
C LEU A 105 20.25 -5.09 -19.77
N ASP A 106 20.89 -5.29 -20.91
CA ASP A 106 22.31 -5.65 -21.01
C ASP A 106 23.18 -4.39 -21.07
N ASP A 107 24.39 -4.44 -20.52
CA ASP A 107 25.32 -3.29 -20.42
C ASP A 107 25.71 -2.69 -21.79
N ARG A 108 25.43 -3.43 -22.88
CA ARG A 108 25.68 -3.04 -24.27
C ARG A 108 24.55 -2.25 -24.92
N SER A 109 23.36 -2.24 -24.31
CA SER A 109 22.16 -1.60 -24.85
C SER A 109 22.00 -0.13 -24.43
N TRP A 110 22.96 0.39 -23.65
CA TRP A 110 22.99 1.75 -23.11
C TRP A 110 23.74 2.77 -23.99
N ILE A 111 24.14 2.40 -25.21
CA ILE A 111 24.77 3.28 -26.21
C ILE A 111 23.84 3.37 -27.41
#